data_AF-A0A6L8LLS8-F1
#
_entry.id   AF-A0A6L8LLS8-F1
#
_cell.length_a   1.000
_cell.length_b   1.000
_cell.length_c   1.000
_cell.angle_alpha   90.00
_cell.angle_beta   90.00
_cell.angle_gamma   90.00
#
_symmetry.space_group_name_H-M   'P 1'
#
loop_
_entity.id
_entity.type
_entity.pdbx_description
1 polymer ?
#
loop_
_entity_poly.entity_id
_entity_poly.type
_entity_poly.pdbx_seq_one_letter_code
_entity_poly.pdbx_strand_id
1 'polypeptide(L)'
;MSPTELVLRYAAFAGLATLANLAAQRLVLAGIEGRAGFVLAVIAGTGAGLVLKYILDKRWIFFDRSGGVQTHARKFALYTAMGIVTTLIFWGAETAAWLIWQTHAMREAGAVLGLTVGYVVKYRLDRRFVFARAG
;
A
#
# COMPACT_ATOMS: atom_id res chain seq x y z
N MET A 1 -3.29 -16.43 -14.12
CA MET A 1 -2.91 -15.04 -14.38
C MET A 1 -1.46 -15.03 -14.82
N SER A 2 -1.19 -14.49 -16.01
CA SER A 2 0.19 -14.38 -16.51
C SER A 2 0.96 -13.30 -15.74
N PRO A 3 2.30 -13.28 -15.78
CA PRO A 3 3.10 -12.22 -15.15
C PRO A 3 2.72 -10.81 -15.65
N THR A 4 2.50 -10.66 -16.96
CA THR A 4 2.12 -9.37 -17.56
C THR A 4 0.74 -8.91 -17.07
N GLU A 5 -0.24 -9.82 -17.01
CA GLU A 5 -1.58 -9.52 -16.51
C GLU A 5 -1.55 -9.09 -15.03
N LEU A 6 -0.71 -9.75 -14.22
CA LEU A 6 -0.48 -9.39 -12.82
C LEU A 6 0.05 -7.96 -12.69
N VAL A 7 1.11 -7.63 -13.44
CA VAL A 7 1.74 -6.30 -13.41
C VAL A 7 0.75 -5.22 -13.84
N LEU A 8 0.01 -5.44 -14.93
CA LEU A 8 -0.98 -4.49 -15.43
C LEU A 8 -2.10 -4.23 -14.41
N ARG A 9 -2.63 -5.29 -13.77
CA ARG A 9 -3.63 -5.13 -12.72
C ARG A 9 -3.07 -4.40 -11.50
N TYR A 10 -1.86 -4.74 -11.05
CA TYR A 10 -1.21 -4.05 -9.94
C TYR A 10 -1.05 -2.55 -10.22
N ALA A 11 -0.56 -2.19 -11.41
CA ALA A 11 -0.38 -0.81 -11.82
C ALA A 11 -1.73 -0.06 -11.90
N ALA A 12 -2.74 -0.66 -12.52
CA ALA A 12 -4.08 -0.07 -12.60
C ALA A 12 -4.71 0.13 -11.23
N PHE A 13 -4.63 -0.86 -10.34
CA PHE A 13 -5.20 -0.79 -8.99
C PHE A 13 -4.46 0.22 -8.11
N ALA A 14 -3.14 0.33 -8.25
CA ALA A 14 -2.37 1.40 -7.62
C ALA A 14 -2.82 2.78 -8.11
N GLY A 15 -2.99 2.96 -9.42
CA GLY A 15 -3.51 4.21 -10.00
C GLY A 15 -4.88 4.60 -9.47
N LEU A 16 -5.83 3.65 -9.44
CA LEU A 16 -7.17 3.88 -8.89
C LEU A 16 -7.15 4.21 -7.39
N ALA A 17 -6.32 3.51 -6.61
CA ALA A 17 -6.16 3.80 -5.18
C ALA A 17 -5.57 5.20 -4.94
N THR A 18 -4.62 5.64 -5.77
CA THR A 18 -4.08 7.01 -5.74
C THR A 18 -5.15 8.04 -6.05
N LEU A 19 -5.97 7.81 -7.08
CA LEU A 19 -7.07 8.72 -7.42
C LEU A 19 -8.11 8.82 -6.29
N ALA A 20 -8.50 7.69 -5.70
CA ALA A 20 -9.41 7.66 -4.56
C ALA A 20 -8.84 8.38 -3.33
N ASN A 21 -7.54 8.20 -3.06
CA ASN A 21 -6.83 8.90 -2.00
C ASN A 21 -6.89 10.42 -2.21
N LEU A 22 -6.47 10.90 -3.38
CA LEU A 22 -6.45 12.33 -3.69
C LEU A 22 -7.86 12.95 -3.69
N ALA A 23 -8.86 12.22 -4.20
CA ALA A 23 -10.25 12.68 -4.17
C ALA A 23 -10.76 12.87 -2.74
N ALA A 24 -10.52 11.90 -1.86
CA ALA A 24 -10.88 11.99 -0.44
C ALA A 24 -10.13 13.13 0.27
N GLN A 25 -8.83 13.31 0.01
CA GLN A 25 -8.08 14.46 0.54
C GLN A 25 -8.74 15.78 0.11
N ARG A 26 -9.07 15.91 -1.17
CA ARG A 26 -9.65 17.14 -1.73
C ARG A 26 -11.02 17.46 -1.14
N LEU A 27 -11.85 16.44 -0.89
CA LEU A 27 -13.15 16.61 -0.24
C LEU A 27 -13.01 17.08 1.21
N VAL A 28 -12.06 16.53 1.98
CA VAL A 28 -11.81 16.98 3.36
C VAL A 28 -11.29 18.41 3.40
N LEU A 29 -10.31 18.73 2.56
CA LEU A 29 -9.70 20.07 2.48
C LEU A 29 -10.67 21.14 1.98
N ALA A 30 -11.75 20.77 1.28
CA ALA A 30 -12.79 21.69 0.87
C ALA A 30 -13.70 22.15 2.03
N GLY A 31 -13.75 21.40 3.14
CA GLY A 31 -14.61 21.71 4.28
C GLY A 31 -13.87 22.00 5.59
N ILE A 32 -12.61 21.58 5.71
CA ILE A 32 -11.82 21.75 6.94
C ILE A 32 -10.46 22.35 6.57
N GLU A 33 -10.22 23.56 7.05
CA GLU A 33 -8.98 24.30 6.79
C GLU A 33 -7.91 24.05 7.85
N GLY A 34 -6.70 24.54 7.57
CA GLY A 34 -5.58 24.54 8.51
C GLY A 34 -5.02 23.15 8.80
N ARG A 35 -4.23 23.06 9.88
CA ARG A 35 -3.49 21.84 10.24
C ARG A 35 -4.40 20.64 10.51
N ALA A 36 -5.53 20.87 11.16
CA ALA A 36 -6.51 19.82 11.45
C ALA A 36 -7.10 19.25 10.15
N GLY A 37 -7.47 20.12 9.21
CA GLY A 37 -7.94 19.72 7.88
C GLY A 37 -6.92 18.89 7.12
N PHE A 38 -5.65 19.31 7.12
CA PHE A 38 -4.57 18.57 6.48
C PHE A 38 -4.38 17.17 7.06
N VAL A 39 -4.32 17.04 8.40
CA VAL A 39 -4.17 15.73 9.06
C VAL A 39 -5.36 14.82 8.74
N LEU A 40 -6.58 15.34 8.83
CA LEU A 40 -7.79 14.58 8.49
C LEU A 40 -7.83 14.17 7.03
N ALA A 41 -7.39 15.04 6.12
CA ALA A 41 -7.30 14.74 4.69
C ALA A 41 -6.35 13.58 4.44
N VAL A 42 -5.14 13.62 5.00
CA VAL A 42 -4.14 12.55 4.85
C VAL A 42 -4.67 11.23 5.38
N ILE A 43 -5.31 11.21 6.56
CA ILE A 43 -5.91 10.00 7.13
C ILE A 43 -7.04 9.47 6.24
N ALA A 44 -7.98 10.33 5.84
CA ALA A 44 -9.12 9.94 5.01
C ALA A 44 -8.69 9.44 3.63
N GLY A 45 -7.77 10.15 2.97
CA GLY A 45 -7.19 9.74 1.70
C GLY A 45 -6.48 8.39 1.78
N THR A 46 -5.65 8.21 2.81
CA THR A 46 -4.93 6.95 3.02
C THR A 46 -5.90 5.79 3.27
N GLY A 47 -6.91 6.00 4.11
CA GLY A 47 -7.96 5.01 4.36
C GLY A 47 -8.72 4.63 3.09
N ALA A 48 -9.20 5.62 2.33
CA ALA A 48 -9.95 5.40 1.08
C ALA A 48 -9.12 4.64 0.04
N GLY A 49 -7.86 5.04 -0.17
CA GLY A 49 -6.95 4.37 -1.10
C GLY A 49 -6.66 2.92 -0.67
N LEU A 50 -6.38 2.68 0.61
CA LEU A 50 -6.11 1.34 1.14
C LEU A 50 -7.33 0.41 1.04
N VAL A 51 -8.52 0.89 1.40
CA VAL A 51 -9.76 0.11 1.32
C VAL A 51 -10.04 -0.28 -0.12
N LEU A 52 -9.98 0.68 -1.05
CA LEU A 52 -10.18 0.40 -2.47
C LEU A 52 -9.16 -0.62 -2.98
N LYS A 53 -7.88 -0.42 -2.66
CA LYS A 53 -6.82 -1.33 -3.10
C LYS A 53 -7.00 -2.74 -2.54
N TYR A 54 -7.37 -2.87 -1.26
CA TYR A 54 -7.67 -4.16 -0.65
C TYR A 54 -8.81 -4.89 -1.37
N ILE A 55 -9.91 -4.21 -1.67
CA ILE A 55 -11.05 -4.79 -2.38
C ILE A 55 -10.63 -5.26 -3.78
N LEU A 56 -9.86 -4.43 -4.50
CA LEU A 56 -9.36 -4.74 -5.84
C LEU A 56 -8.40 -5.95 -5.82
N ASP A 57 -7.41 -5.94 -4.94
CA ASP A 57 -6.44 -7.03 -4.83
C ASP A 57 -7.13 -8.34 -4.43
N LYS A 58 -8.03 -8.29 -3.43
CA LYS A 58 -8.78 -9.46 -2.97
C LYS A 58 -9.51 -10.15 -4.11
N ARG A 59 -10.25 -9.39 -4.92
CA ARG A 59 -11.20 -9.94 -5.90
C ARG A 59 -10.53 -10.31 -7.23
N TRP A 60 -9.53 -9.54 -7.68
CA TRP A 60 -8.95 -9.69 -9.02
C TRP A 60 -7.48 -10.12 -9.06
N ILE A 61 -6.73 -10.00 -7.95
CA ILE A 61 -5.37 -10.54 -7.86
C ILE A 61 -5.39 -11.91 -7.18
N PHE A 62 -5.94 -11.95 -5.96
CA PHE A 62 -5.86 -13.12 -5.09
C PHE A 62 -7.07 -14.05 -5.21
N PHE A 63 -8.14 -13.60 -5.87
CA PHE A 63 -9.39 -14.35 -6.08
C PHE A 63 -9.94 -14.97 -4.79
N ASP A 64 -9.79 -14.24 -3.68
CA ASP A 64 -10.20 -14.72 -2.38
C ASP A 64 -11.72 -14.63 -2.25
N ARG A 65 -12.37 -15.78 -2.04
CA ARG A 65 -13.84 -15.91 -1.92
C ARG A 65 -14.34 -15.79 -0.48
N SER A 66 -13.47 -15.57 0.50
CA SER A 66 -13.89 -15.42 1.89
C SER A 66 -14.85 -14.25 2.04
N GLY A 67 -15.96 -14.49 2.75
CA GLY A 67 -16.96 -13.49 3.12
C GLY A 67 -17.02 -13.27 4.64
N GLY A 68 -17.94 -12.39 5.06
CA GLY A 68 -18.17 -12.04 6.46
C GLY A 68 -17.36 -10.84 6.94
N VAL A 69 -18.01 -9.93 7.66
CA VAL A 69 -17.42 -8.65 8.11
C VAL A 69 -16.19 -8.88 8.99
N GLN A 70 -16.24 -9.85 9.91
CA GLN A 70 -15.13 -10.17 10.81
C GLN A 70 -13.90 -10.68 10.04
N THR A 71 -14.11 -11.54 9.04
CA THR A 71 -13.04 -12.05 8.17
C THR A 71 -12.40 -10.93 7.35
N HIS A 72 -13.21 -10.03 6.80
CA HIS A 72 -12.72 -8.86 6.05
C HIS A 72 -11.94 -7.91 6.94
N ALA A 73 -12.45 -7.58 8.13
CA ALA A 73 -11.75 -6.72 9.08
C ALA A 73 -10.37 -7.28 9.46
N ARG A 74 -10.30 -8.57 9.79
CA ARG A 74 -9.02 -9.24 10.10
C ARG A 74 -8.06 -9.22 8.90
N LYS A 75 -8.54 -9.55 7.71
CA LYS A 75 -7.69 -9.56 6.50
C LYS A 75 -7.23 -8.16 6.11
N PHE A 76 -8.10 -7.15 6.24
CA PHE A 76 -7.73 -5.77 6.01
C PHE A 76 -6.68 -5.28 7.01
N ALA A 77 -6.81 -5.62 8.29
CA ALA A 77 -5.80 -5.31 9.30
C ALA A 77 -4.43 -5.93 8.94
N LEU A 78 -4.41 -7.21 8.56
CA LEU A 78 -3.19 -7.88 8.10
C LEU A 78 -2.64 -7.22 6.83
N TYR A 79 -3.49 -6.90 5.86
CA TYR A 79 -3.10 -6.26 4.60
C TYR A 79 -2.42 -4.91 4.84
N THR A 80 -2.99 -4.10 5.73
CA THR A 80 -2.43 -2.82 6.15
C THR A 80 -1.12 -3.00 6.91
N ALA A 81 -1.04 -3.99 7.82
CA ALA A 81 0.19 -4.31 8.53
C ALA A 81 1.33 -4.70 7.57
N MET A 82 1.05 -5.47 6.52
CA MET A 82 2.06 -5.79 5.51
C MET A 82 2.53 -4.53 4.78
N GLY A 83 1.63 -3.56 4.56
CA GLY A 83 1.98 -2.25 4.00
C GLY A 83 3.01 -1.53 4.87
N ILE A 84 2.74 -1.42 6.17
CA ILE A 84 3.65 -0.80 7.14
C ILE A 84 5.03 -1.48 7.12
N VAL A 85 5.07 -2.81 7.16
CA VAL A 85 6.34 -3.56 7.08
C VAL A 85 7.13 -3.18 5.83
N THR A 86 6.48 -3.09 4.67
CA THR A 86 7.18 -2.75 3.43
C THR A 86 7.60 -1.28 3.33
N THR A 87 6.84 -0.37 3.95
CA THR A 87 7.27 1.02 4.12
C THR A 87 8.51 1.13 5.00
N LEU A 88 8.59 0.34 6.08
CA LEU A 88 9.78 0.30 6.93
C LEU A 88 11.00 -0.28 6.20
N ILE A 89 10.82 -1.26 5.31
CA ILE A 89 11.90 -1.76 4.43
C ILE A 89 12.42 -0.64 3.53
N PHE A 90 11.51 0.09 2.88
CA PHE A 90 11.85 1.24 2.04
C PHE A 90 12.63 2.31 2.82
N TRP A 91 12.06 2.80 3.93
CA TRP A 91 12.72 3.83 4.75
C TRP A 91 14.03 3.35 5.37
N GLY A 92 14.11 2.08 5.77
CA GLY A 92 15.34 1.50 6.32
C GLY A 92 16.47 1.49 5.31
N ALA A 93 16.19 1.08 4.06
CA ALA A 93 17.17 1.09 2.98
C ALA A 93 17.60 2.52 2.61
N GLU A 94 16.65 3.44 2.47
CA GLU A 94 16.93 4.86 2.21
C GLU A 94 17.78 5.48 3.32
N THR A 95 17.41 5.24 4.58
CA THR A 95 18.10 5.78 5.75
C THR A 95 19.49 5.20 5.90
N ALA A 96 19.67 3.88 5.74
CA ALA A 96 20.98 3.25 5.79
C ALA A 96 21.91 3.83 4.70
N ALA A 97 21.40 4.01 3.48
CA ALA A 97 22.18 4.58 2.40
C ALA A 97 22.55 6.05 2.66
N TRP A 98 21.63 6.83 3.22
CA TRP A 98 21.94 8.18 3.67
C TRP A 98 23.02 8.17 4.77
N LEU A 99 22.89 7.33 5.78
CA LEU A 99 23.81 7.28 6.92
C LEU A 99 25.23 6.88 6.52
N ILE A 100 25.39 5.94 5.58
CA ILE A 100 26.70 5.44 5.12
C ILE A 100 27.39 6.42 4.19
N TRP A 101 26.66 6.97 3.19
CA TRP A 101 27.28 7.75 2.11
C TRP A 101 27.08 9.26 2.22
N GLN A 102 26.05 9.72 2.94
CA GLN A 102 25.72 11.15 3.11
C GLN A 102 25.57 11.91 1.77
N THR A 103 25.12 11.21 0.72
CA THR A 103 24.81 11.84 -0.58
C THR A 103 23.36 11.59 -0.98
N HIS A 104 22.78 12.58 -1.67
CA HIS A 104 21.41 12.45 -2.19
C HIS A 104 21.28 11.30 -3.19
N ALA A 105 22.27 11.12 -4.07
CA ALA A 105 22.28 10.03 -5.04
C ALA A 105 22.21 8.65 -4.39
N MET A 106 23.00 8.42 -3.32
CA MET A 106 22.97 7.13 -2.63
C MET A 106 21.70 6.93 -1.80
N ARG A 107 21.17 7.99 -1.18
CA ARG A 107 19.85 7.95 -0.53
C ARG A 107 18.77 7.51 -1.53
N GLU A 108 18.73 8.12 -2.71
CA GLU A 108 17.79 7.78 -3.77
C GLU A 108 17.98 6.36 -4.30
N ALA A 109 19.24 5.91 -4.45
CA ALA A 109 19.52 4.52 -4.81
C ALA A 109 19.00 3.54 -3.73
N GLY A 110 19.22 3.85 -2.45
CA GLY A 110 18.66 3.08 -1.33
C GLY A 110 17.14 3.06 -1.32
N ALA A 111 16.50 4.20 -1.60
CA ALA A 111 15.06 4.32 -1.76
C ALA A 111 14.52 3.42 -2.88
N VAL A 112 15.11 3.47 -4.08
CA VAL A 112 14.71 2.64 -5.22
C VAL A 112 14.85 1.16 -4.90
N LEU A 113 16.00 0.74 -4.36
CA LEU A 113 16.22 -0.66 -3.95
C LEU A 113 15.22 -1.10 -2.88
N GLY A 114 15.00 -0.28 -1.86
CA GLY A 114 14.04 -0.51 -0.78
C GLY A 114 12.62 -0.69 -1.30
N LEU A 115 12.19 0.15 -2.26
CA LEU A 115 10.88 0.03 -2.91
C LEU A 115 10.78 -1.26 -3.73
N THR A 116 11.79 -1.61 -4.53
CA THR A 116 11.80 -2.84 -5.33
C THR A 116 11.68 -4.09 -4.43
N VAL A 117 12.49 -4.18 -3.38
CA VAL A 117 12.41 -5.27 -2.40
C VAL A 117 11.07 -5.25 -1.69
N GLY A 118 10.61 -4.06 -1.27
CA GLY A 118 9.32 -3.84 -0.62
C GLY A 118 8.16 -4.42 -1.44
N TYR A 119 8.09 -4.16 -2.75
CA TYR A 119 7.04 -4.73 -3.60
C TYR A 119 7.06 -6.26 -3.66
N VAL A 120 8.25 -6.86 -3.81
CA VAL A 120 8.39 -8.33 -3.83
C VAL A 120 7.98 -8.94 -2.49
N VAL A 121 8.43 -8.34 -1.38
CA VAL A 121 8.08 -8.75 -0.03
C VAL A 121 6.58 -8.61 0.20
N LYS A 122 5.98 -7.48 -0.18
CA LYS A 122 4.54 -7.21 -0.04
C LYS A 122 3.71 -8.31 -0.70
N TYR A 123 4.02 -8.64 -1.95
CA TYR A 123 3.31 -9.69 -2.68
C TYR A 123 3.39 -11.04 -1.96
N ARG A 124 4.59 -11.43 -1.50
CA ARG A 124 4.80 -12.70 -0.78
C ARG A 124 4.05 -12.73 0.55
N LEU A 125 4.10 -11.63 1.30
CA LEU A 125 3.43 -11.48 2.59
C LEU A 125 1.90 -11.53 2.44
N ASP A 126 1.33 -10.78 1.50
CA ASP A 126 -0.11 -10.77 1.24
C ASP A 126 -0.61 -12.15 0.83
N ARG A 127 0.13 -12.81 -0.07
CA ARG A 127 -0.19 -14.17 -0.50
C ARG A 127 -0.18 -15.17 0.65
N ARG A 128 0.78 -15.04 1.58
CA ARG A 128 1.00 -16.00 2.66
C ARG A 128 0.12 -15.76 3.88
N PHE A 129 -0.14 -14.51 4.25
CA PHE A 129 -0.77 -14.18 5.54
C PHE A 129 -2.18 -13.59 5.38
N VAL A 130 -2.43 -12.84 4.30
CA VAL A 130 -3.72 -12.16 4.10
C VAL A 130 -4.68 -13.04 3.31
N PHE A 131 -4.19 -13.60 2.20
CA PHE A 131 -4.98 -14.34 1.22
C PHE A 131 -4.52 -15.80 1.10
N ALA A 132 -4.02 -16.37 2.19
CA ALA A 132 -3.71 -17.79 2.25
C ALA A 132 -4.97 -18.61 1.87
N ARG A 133 -4.80 -19.52 0.91
CA ARG A 133 -5.83 -20.52 0.62
C ARG A 133 -5.98 -21.41 1.84
N ALA A 134 -7.21 -21.60 2.31
CA ALA A 134 -7.50 -22.73 3.19
C ALA A 134 -7.08 -24.00 2.43
N GLY A 135 -6.28 -24.85 3.09
CA GLY A 135 -5.90 -26.16 2.56
C GLY A 135 -7.14 -27.03 2.36
#